data_AF-A0A094BAL8-F1
#
_entry.id   AF-A0A094BAL8-F1
#
_cell.length_a   1.000
_cell.length_b   1.000
_cell.length_c   1.000
_cell.angle_alpha   90.00
_cell.angle_beta   90.00
_cell.angle_gamma   90.00
#
_symmetry.space_group_name_H-M   'P 1'
#
loop_
_entity.id
_entity.type
_entity.pdbx_description
1 polymer ?
#
loop_
_entity_poly.entity_id
_entity_poly.type
_entity_poly.pdbx_seq_one_letter_code
_entity_poly.pdbx_strand_id
1 'polypeptide(L)'
;MAEALALASSVITVIDLSAKVASTCSEYYANVKDARDDIERLQRETQGLKATLERVQSLCDGPNGVKLQESQSLREAIKDCEKQLDQLETKLEPRTTNRLMSRYGMRALRWPLKSKEVDGIMKKLGNCRDNISFSLQVDQEVQILNIHQKIVFDKLPSANNAEFDSHDEEHNARCYQGTRLELLRQIDTWASNRGSERIFWLNGMAGTGKSTISRTVAQTFADKGDLGASFFFKRGEGDRGHAGMLITTITTQLIQKLPSLAPHVQNAIEADPGISKKALKQQFDTLVLQPLGKIRTHPQKSSSIVIVIDALDECDREEDVRTIIRLLSQVKHITSIQIKFFLTSRPELPIRLGFEDISGKYEGLALHQVPKSIIKEDISAFLEHQLAMIREDYNKSVTLNRQLPAHWPGHATIQSLVGMAIPLFIFATTVCRFINDRKCGQPKDQLAKVLKYETTSQASKLDATYLPVLDQLLVGVTISERRGLVEEFRQVIGSIIILANPLSATSLDRLLGVPGGTVDSRTDLLHSVLSVPSRPDHPIRLLHLSFRDFLIDTEKRETNPFWVDEKDAHNKLVTRCLELLSTSGNLKKDICNLRTPERPRADVDKQTIDSHLPSDIQYACHIY
;
A
#
# COMPACT_ATOMS: atom_id res chain seq x y z
N MET A 1 28.13 9.12 6.68
CA MET A 1 28.96 10.24 6.17
C MET A 1 30.41 9.87 5.91
N ALA A 2 31.09 9.06 6.75
CA ALA A 2 32.49 8.66 6.50
C ALA A 2 32.71 7.83 5.22
N GLU A 3 31.71 7.07 4.76
CA GLU A 3 31.82 6.23 3.56
C GLU A 3 31.52 6.97 2.23
N ALA A 4 30.84 8.12 2.25
CA ALA A 4 30.49 8.86 1.02
C ALA A 4 31.70 9.63 0.43
N LEU A 5 32.60 10.12 1.30
CA LEU A 5 33.85 10.79 0.92
C LEU A 5 34.91 9.84 0.32
N ALA A 6 34.74 8.52 0.49
CA ALA A 6 35.72 7.53 0.06
C ALA A 6 35.85 7.46 -1.47
N LEU A 7 34.75 7.52 -2.23
CA LEU A 7 34.80 7.38 -3.69
C LEU A 7 35.47 8.57 -4.37
N ALA A 8 35.09 9.80 -4.00
CA ALA A 8 35.68 11.01 -4.56
C ALA A 8 37.20 11.06 -4.28
N SER A 9 37.61 10.69 -3.06
CA SER A 9 39.02 10.56 -2.70
C SER A 9 39.73 9.49 -3.55
N SER A 10 39.15 8.30 -3.71
CA SER A 10 39.73 7.24 -4.54
C SER A 10 39.88 7.69 -5.99
N VAL A 11 38.88 8.35 -6.58
CA VAL A 11 38.96 8.88 -7.95
C VAL A 11 40.15 9.85 -8.10
N ILE A 12 40.34 10.77 -7.15
CA ILE A 12 41.48 11.70 -7.14
C ILE A 12 42.80 10.92 -7.11
N THR A 13 42.91 9.93 -6.22
CA THR A 13 44.11 9.07 -6.13
C THR A 13 44.41 8.38 -7.46
N VAL A 14 43.41 7.82 -8.14
CA VAL A 14 43.61 7.16 -9.44
C VAL A 14 43.99 8.15 -10.55
N ILE A 15 43.46 9.38 -10.52
CA ILE A 15 43.85 10.45 -11.46
C ILE A 15 45.32 10.83 -11.27
N ASP A 16 45.76 11.00 -10.02
CA ASP A 16 47.15 11.32 -9.68
C ASP A 16 48.11 10.21 -10.09
N LEU A 17 47.76 8.95 -9.80
CA LEU A 17 48.53 7.76 -10.24
C LEU A 17 48.63 7.71 -11.77
N SER A 18 47.54 7.96 -12.49
CA SER A 18 47.52 7.99 -13.96
C SER A 18 48.42 9.09 -14.51
N ALA A 19 48.39 10.29 -13.91
CA ALA A 19 49.24 11.40 -14.29
C ALA A 19 50.73 11.09 -14.04
N LYS A 20 51.04 10.43 -12.92
CA LYS A 20 52.40 10.01 -12.57
C LYS A 20 52.94 8.96 -13.56
N VAL A 21 52.16 7.92 -13.86
CA VAL A 21 52.50 6.91 -14.89
C VAL A 21 52.74 7.57 -16.26
N ALA A 22 51.88 8.50 -16.68
CA ALA A 22 52.05 9.22 -17.94
C ALA A 22 53.33 10.07 -17.99
N SER A 23 53.67 10.73 -16.87
CA SER A 23 54.90 11.51 -16.72
C SER A 23 56.15 10.62 -16.81
N THR A 24 56.16 9.48 -16.09
CA THR A 24 57.27 8.51 -16.16
C THR A 24 57.43 7.93 -17.57
N CYS A 25 56.33 7.65 -18.27
CA CYS A 25 56.38 7.21 -19.66
C CYS A 25 56.99 8.28 -20.59
N SER A 26 56.72 9.57 -20.36
CA SER A 26 57.33 10.66 -21.14
C SER A 26 58.84 10.74 -20.94
N GLU A 27 59.33 10.48 -19.72
CA GLU A 27 60.77 10.42 -19.44
C GLU A 27 61.43 9.24 -20.17
N TYR A 28 60.80 8.06 -20.21
CA TYR A 28 61.30 6.93 -20.99
C TYR A 28 61.26 7.20 -22.49
N TYR A 29 60.22 7.86 -23.01
CA TYR A 29 60.10 8.20 -24.44
C TYR A 29 61.26 9.08 -24.93
N ALA A 30 61.68 10.04 -24.10
CA ALA A 30 62.80 10.93 -24.40
C ALA A 30 64.15 10.21 -24.43
N ASN A 31 64.31 9.14 -23.64
CA ASN A 31 65.61 8.51 -23.38
C ASN A 31 65.78 7.10 -23.97
N VAL A 32 64.70 6.43 -24.39
CA VAL A 32 64.72 5.05 -24.92
C VAL A 32 64.14 5.00 -26.32
N LYS A 33 64.94 4.57 -27.31
CA LYS A 33 64.53 4.50 -28.72
C LYS A 33 63.85 3.18 -29.10
N ASP A 34 64.22 2.08 -28.45
CA ASP A 34 63.85 0.71 -28.86
C ASP A 34 62.46 0.25 -28.36
N ALA A 35 61.73 1.10 -27.62
CA ALA A 35 60.42 0.79 -27.04
C ALA A 35 59.38 1.90 -27.24
N ARG A 36 59.62 2.83 -28.17
CA ARG A 36 58.79 4.04 -28.36
C ARG A 36 57.32 3.74 -28.63
N ASP A 37 57.04 2.76 -29.47
CA ASP A 37 55.66 2.37 -29.80
C ASP A 37 54.89 1.87 -28.57
N ASP A 38 55.52 1.03 -27.76
CA ASP A 38 54.93 0.51 -26.52
C ASP A 38 54.70 1.62 -25.48
N ILE A 39 55.63 2.58 -25.39
CA ILE A 39 55.51 3.76 -24.51
C ILE A 39 54.36 4.67 -24.96
N GLU A 40 54.26 4.98 -26.26
CA GLU A 40 53.17 5.79 -26.80
C GLU A 40 51.81 5.13 -26.61
N ARG A 41 51.72 3.82 -26.83
CA ARG A 41 50.48 3.05 -26.60
C ARG A 41 50.04 3.12 -25.14
N LEU A 42 50.97 2.94 -24.21
CA LEU A 42 50.69 3.00 -22.77
C LEU A 42 50.31 4.42 -22.32
N GLN A 43 50.96 5.45 -22.86
CA GLN A 43 50.58 6.85 -22.62
C GLN A 43 49.15 7.14 -23.08
N ARG A 44 48.80 6.69 -24.30
CA ARG A 44 47.48 6.94 -24.88
C ARG A 44 46.36 6.30 -24.07
N GLU A 45 46.55 5.05 -23.62
CA GLU A 45 45.56 4.39 -22.75
C GLU A 45 45.46 5.04 -21.37
N THR A 46 46.59 5.41 -20.76
CA THR A 46 46.61 6.07 -19.44
C THR A 46 45.96 7.45 -19.50
N GLN A 47 46.16 8.20 -20.59
CA GLN A 47 45.46 9.48 -20.83
C GLN A 47 43.96 9.28 -21.05
N GLY A 48 43.55 8.26 -21.82
CA GLY A 48 42.12 7.95 -22.01
C GLY A 48 41.43 7.55 -20.71
N LEU A 49 42.12 6.80 -19.85
CA LEU A 49 41.65 6.43 -18.52
C LEU A 49 41.54 7.65 -17.60
N LYS A 50 42.57 8.51 -17.57
CA LYS A 50 42.55 9.78 -16.82
C LYS A 50 41.37 10.66 -17.23
N ALA A 51 41.15 10.87 -18.53
CA ALA A 51 40.03 11.66 -19.03
C ALA A 51 38.66 11.08 -18.64
N THR A 52 38.56 9.76 -18.54
CA THR A 52 37.34 9.09 -18.06
C THR A 52 37.12 9.34 -16.56
N LEU A 53 38.18 9.26 -15.75
CA LEU A 53 38.12 9.52 -14.31
C LEU A 53 37.85 11.00 -13.97
N GLU A 54 38.39 11.94 -14.74
CA GLU A 54 38.09 13.38 -14.59
C GLU A 54 36.61 13.67 -14.86
N ARG A 55 35.97 12.93 -15.78
CA ARG A 55 34.50 12.99 -15.98
C ARG A 55 33.74 12.41 -14.80
N VAL A 56 34.22 11.32 -14.19
CA VAL A 56 33.62 10.76 -12.97
C VAL A 56 33.69 11.80 -11.84
N GLN A 57 34.84 12.44 -11.68
CA GLN A 57 35.04 13.47 -10.66
C GLN A 57 34.09 14.65 -10.83
N SER A 58 33.96 15.19 -12.05
CA SER A 58 33.05 16.32 -12.29
C SER A 58 31.58 15.97 -12.06
N LEU A 59 31.18 14.72 -12.30
CA LEU A 59 29.85 14.21 -11.97
C LEU A 59 29.65 14.04 -10.45
N CYS A 60 30.69 13.64 -9.72
CA CYS A 60 30.66 13.52 -8.26
C CYS A 60 30.59 14.90 -7.57
N ASP A 61 31.17 15.93 -8.18
CA ASP A 61 31.11 17.31 -7.67
C ASP A 61 29.80 18.03 -8.05
N GLY A 62 29.01 17.43 -8.95
CA GLY A 62 27.72 17.95 -9.40
C GLY A 62 26.56 17.67 -8.43
N PRO A 63 25.36 18.24 -8.70
CA PRO A 63 24.19 18.12 -7.84
C PRO A 63 23.69 16.67 -7.63
N ASN A 64 24.07 15.74 -8.50
CA ASN A 64 23.73 14.32 -8.40
C ASN A 64 24.85 13.45 -7.79
N GLY A 65 25.92 14.07 -7.28
CA GLY A 65 27.13 13.39 -6.83
C GLY A 65 26.93 12.41 -5.66
N VAL A 66 26.00 12.70 -4.75
CA VAL A 66 25.75 11.86 -3.56
C VAL A 66 25.32 10.45 -3.93
N LYS A 67 24.48 10.26 -4.95
CA LYS A 67 24.04 8.93 -5.39
C LYS A 67 25.13 8.17 -6.15
N LEU A 68 25.93 8.86 -6.96
CA LEU A 68 27.09 8.27 -7.63
C LEU A 68 28.13 7.81 -6.61
N GLN A 69 28.30 8.55 -5.51
CA GLN A 69 29.18 8.17 -4.42
C GLN A 69 28.74 6.86 -3.73
N GLU A 70 27.47 6.49 -3.76
CA GLU A 70 26.93 5.25 -3.17
C GLU A 70 27.06 4.01 -4.09
N SER A 71 27.48 4.19 -5.35
CA SER A 71 27.60 3.10 -6.33
C SER A 71 28.72 2.12 -5.99
N GLN A 72 28.36 0.88 -5.62
CA GLN A 72 29.32 -0.15 -5.27
C GLN A 72 30.09 -0.68 -6.49
N SER A 73 29.43 -0.86 -7.63
CA SER A 73 30.08 -1.32 -8.87
C SER A 73 31.14 -0.32 -9.36
N LEU A 74 30.82 0.97 -9.32
CA LEU A 74 31.74 2.04 -9.68
C LEU A 74 32.93 2.10 -8.71
N ARG A 75 32.68 1.96 -7.40
CA ARG A 75 33.75 1.84 -6.37
C ARG A 75 34.69 0.66 -6.64
N GLU A 76 34.14 -0.51 -6.92
CA GLU A 76 34.94 -1.72 -7.21
C GLU A 76 35.75 -1.55 -8.50
N ALA A 77 35.15 -0.98 -9.55
CA ALA A 77 35.84 -0.71 -10.81
C ALA A 77 37.00 0.30 -10.65
N ILE A 78 36.79 1.36 -9.86
CA ILE A 78 37.83 2.36 -9.55
C ILE A 78 38.94 1.75 -8.70
N LYS A 79 38.59 0.90 -7.72
CA LYS A 79 39.58 0.21 -6.88
C LYS A 79 40.44 -0.79 -7.65
N ASP A 80 39.84 -1.54 -8.59
CA ASP A 80 40.61 -2.42 -9.47
C ASP A 80 41.54 -1.59 -10.37
N CYS A 81 41.05 -0.47 -10.90
CA CYS A 81 41.83 0.47 -11.68
C CYS A 81 43.05 1.03 -10.90
N GLU A 82 42.82 1.47 -9.66
CA GLU A 82 43.87 1.92 -8.73
C GLU A 82 44.96 0.86 -8.56
N LYS A 83 44.56 -0.39 -8.31
CA LYS A 83 45.48 -1.53 -8.16
C LYS A 83 46.29 -1.81 -9.43
N GLN A 84 45.69 -1.71 -10.61
CA GLN A 84 46.42 -1.92 -11.87
C GLN A 84 47.44 -0.79 -12.13
N LEU A 85 47.08 0.46 -11.82
CA LEU A 85 47.97 1.61 -11.99
C LEU A 85 49.12 1.61 -10.98
N ASP A 86 48.88 1.24 -9.72
CA ASP A 86 49.92 1.09 -8.70
C ASP A 86 50.92 -0.03 -9.07
N GLN A 87 50.42 -1.16 -9.58
CA GLN A 87 51.26 -2.24 -10.12
C GLN A 87 52.05 -1.83 -11.36
N LEU A 88 51.53 -0.90 -12.16
CA LEU A 88 52.22 -0.38 -13.33
C LEU A 88 53.30 0.63 -12.92
N GLU A 89 52.97 1.54 -12.03
CA GLU A 89 53.88 2.54 -11.49
C GLU A 89 55.11 1.87 -10.84
N THR A 90 54.89 0.91 -9.93
CA THR A 90 55.97 0.15 -9.28
C THR A 90 56.87 -0.62 -10.26
N LYS A 91 56.36 -1.01 -11.43
CA LYS A 91 57.15 -1.63 -12.50
C LYS A 91 57.91 -0.62 -13.36
N LEU A 92 57.40 0.60 -13.48
CA LEU A 92 58.00 1.69 -14.23
C LEU A 92 59.03 2.47 -13.40
N GLU A 93 58.98 2.38 -12.07
CA GLU A 93 59.98 2.98 -11.19
C GLU A 93 61.40 2.52 -11.59
N PRO A 94 62.31 3.48 -11.84
CA PRO A 94 63.66 3.15 -12.27
C PRO A 94 64.39 2.41 -11.16
N ARG A 95 64.72 1.12 -11.38
CA ARG A 95 65.63 0.39 -10.49
C ARG A 95 66.99 1.07 -10.52
N THR A 96 67.29 1.82 -9.45
CA THR A 96 68.61 2.37 -9.22
C THR A 96 69.58 1.20 -9.03
N THR A 97 70.38 0.91 -10.07
CA THR A 97 71.56 0.09 -9.89
C THR A 97 72.53 0.91 -9.02
N ASN A 98 72.85 0.35 -7.85
CA ASN A 98 73.87 0.72 -6.88
C ASN A 98 74.42 2.16 -6.88
N ARG A 99 74.24 2.82 -5.74
CA ARG A 99 74.65 4.19 -5.38
C ARG A 99 76.17 4.41 -5.28
N LEU A 100 76.98 3.73 -6.10
CA LEU A 100 78.43 3.85 -6.16
C LEU A 100 78.91 3.75 -7.62
N MET A 101 78.79 4.83 -8.39
CA MET A 101 79.83 5.38 -9.28
C MET A 101 79.29 6.45 -10.26
N SER A 102 80.15 7.45 -10.50
CA SER A 102 80.21 8.39 -11.63
C SER A 102 79.50 9.75 -11.55
N ARG A 103 80.31 10.80 -11.32
CA ARG A 103 80.18 12.14 -11.90
C ARG A 103 80.50 12.04 -13.39
N TYR A 104 79.60 12.51 -14.25
CA TYR A 104 79.60 12.40 -15.72
C TYR A 104 79.20 11.02 -16.29
N GLY A 105 77.92 10.87 -16.62
CA GLY A 105 77.39 9.77 -17.43
C GLY A 105 75.89 9.93 -17.62
N MET A 106 75.44 9.98 -18.87
CA MET A 106 74.01 9.92 -19.20
C MET A 106 73.37 8.75 -18.45
N ARG A 107 72.33 9.01 -17.66
CA ARG A 107 71.48 7.96 -17.10
C ARG A 107 70.89 7.19 -18.27
N ALA A 108 71.44 6.02 -18.57
CA ALA A 108 70.85 5.13 -19.55
C ALA A 108 69.63 4.47 -18.91
N LEU A 109 68.48 5.15 -18.96
CA LEU A 109 67.19 4.55 -18.64
C LEU A 109 66.99 3.36 -19.59
N ARG A 110 66.73 2.18 -19.04
CA ARG A 110 66.32 1.01 -19.81
C ARG A 110 64.85 0.75 -19.55
N TRP A 111 64.08 0.58 -20.62
CA TRP A 111 62.67 0.25 -20.52
C TRP A 111 62.49 -1.10 -19.78
N PRO A 112 61.72 -1.15 -18.68
CA PRO A 112 61.67 -2.31 -17.80
C PRO A 112 60.68 -3.40 -18.24
N LEU A 113 59.83 -3.13 -19.24
CA LEU A 113 58.74 -4.01 -19.65
C LEU A 113 59.02 -4.69 -20.99
N LYS A 114 58.63 -5.96 -21.12
CA LYS A 114 58.57 -6.63 -22.43
C LYS A 114 57.27 -6.26 -23.15
N SER A 115 57.28 -6.23 -24.48
CA SER A 115 56.09 -5.88 -25.28
C SER A 115 54.84 -6.71 -24.93
N LYS A 116 55.01 -8.03 -24.69
CA LYS A 116 53.92 -8.92 -24.22
C LYS A 116 53.34 -8.52 -22.84
N GLU A 117 54.17 -7.95 -21.96
CA GLU A 117 53.71 -7.43 -20.67
C GLU A 117 52.94 -6.12 -20.85
N VAL A 118 53.39 -5.26 -21.77
CA VAL A 118 52.69 -4.02 -22.16
C VAL A 118 51.32 -4.34 -22.74
N ASP A 119 51.20 -5.33 -23.62
CA ASP A 119 49.90 -5.78 -24.15
C ASP A 119 48.96 -6.28 -23.04
N GLY A 120 49.51 -7.02 -22.06
CA GLY A 120 48.76 -7.50 -20.90
C GLY A 120 48.27 -6.35 -20.01
N ILE A 121 49.10 -5.33 -19.80
CA ILE A 121 48.76 -4.13 -19.02
C ILE A 121 47.70 -3.31 -19.76
N MET A 122 47.87 -3.06 -21.07
CA MET A 122 46.91 -2.35 -21.89
C MET A 122 45.53 -3.00 -21.83
N LYS A 123 45.45 -4.33 -21.95
CA LYS A 123 44.18 -5.05 -21.85
C LYS A 123 43.50 -4.84 -20.50
N LYS A 124 44.26 -4.83 -19.40
CA LYS A 124 43.72 -4.60 -18.06
C LYS A 124 43.23 -3.16 -17.88
N LEU A 125 44.03 -2.16 -18.27
CA LEU A 125 43.63 -0.75 -18.19
C LEU A 125 42.42 -0.45 -19.08
N GLY A 126 42.37 -1.04 -20.28
CA GLY A 126 41.21 -0.96 -21.17
C GLY A 126 39.95 -1.53 -20.51
N ASN A 127 40.04 -2.74 -19.92
CA ASN A 127 38.93 -3.32 -19.16
C ASN A 127 38.49 -2.43 -17.99
N CYS A 128 39.42 -1.82 -17.24
CA CYS A 128 39.08 -0.89 -16.16
C CYS A 128 38.30 0.32 -16.68
N ARG A 129 38.77 0.93 -17.78
CA ARG A 129 38.08 2.05 -18.43
C ARG A 129 36.67 1.66 -18.87
N ASP A 130 36.54 0.52 -19.54
CA ASP A 130 35.27 0.04 -20.07
C ASP A 130 34.29 -0.31 -18.94
N ASN A 131 34.76 -0.93 -17.84
CA ASN A 131 33.96 -1.21 -16.65
C ASN A 131 33.48 0.06 -15.92
N ILE A 132 34.35 1.07 -15.80
CA ILE A 132 33.98 2.37 -15.23
C ILE A 132 32.92 3.04 -16.12
N SER A 133 33.15 3.08 -17.44
CA SER A 133 32.19 3.67 -18.39
C SER A 133 30.84 2.95 -18.36
N PHE A 134 30.84 1.62 -18.30
CA PHE A 134 29.62 0.82 -18.19
C PHE A 134 28.87 1.08 -16.88
N SER A 135 29.59 1.13 -15.75
CA SER A 135 28.99 1.41 -14.44
C SER A 135 28.34 2.80 -14.39
N LEU A 136 29.02 3.81 -14.96
CA LEU A 136 28.46 5.16 -15.08
C LEU A 136 27.20 5.19 -15.94
N GLN A 137 27.16 4.45 -17.05
CA GLN A 137 25.97 4.38 -17.91
C GLN A 137 24.78 3.77 -17.16
N VAL A 138 25.00 2.68 -16.42
CA VAL A 138 23.97 2.06 -15.57
C VAL A 138 23.47 3.06 -14.51
N ASP A 139 24.37 3.76 -13.83
CA ASP A 139 24.00 4.74 -12.80
C ASP A 139 23.21 5.92 -13.40
N GLN A 140 23.59 6.40 -14.59
CA GLN A 140 22.86 7.43 -15.32
C GLN A 140 21.46 6.96 -15.72
N GLU A 141 21.31 5.74 -16.24
CA GLU A 141 20.00 5.16 -16.58
C GLU A 141 19.09 5.06 -15.35
N VAL A 142 19.62 4.61 -14.21
CA VAL A 142 18.88 4.56 -12.94
C VAL A 142 18.44 5.96 -12.49
N GLN A 143 19.29 6.98 -12.66
CA GLN A 143 18.90 8.36 -12.34
C GLN A 143 17.79 8.88 -13.25
N ILE A 144 17.87 8.60 -14.55
CA ILE A 144 16.84 8.98 -15.53
C ILE A 144 15.50 8.32 -15.17
N LEU A 145 15.52 7.02 -14.85
CA LEU A 145 14.31 6.31 -14.39
C LEU A 145 13.71 6.95 -13.13
N ASN A 146 14.54 7.30 -12.15
CA ASN A 146 14.08 8.00 -10.94
C ASN A 146 13.44 9.36 -11.24
N ILE A 147 13.96 10.10 -12.22
CA ILE A 147 13.37 11.38 -12.66
C ILE A 147 11.99 11.14 -13.29
N HIS A 148 11.88 10.15 -14.18
CA HIS A 148 10.61 9.77 -14.77
C HIS A 148 9.57 9.38 -13.71
N GLN A 149 9.97 8.59 -12.71
CA GLN A 149 9.09 8.19 -11.60
C GLN A 149 8.56 9.41 -10.84
N LYS A 150 9.42 10.34 -10.46
CA LYS A 150 9.01 11.58 -9.75
C LYS A 150 7.99 12.37 -10.55
N ILE A 151 8.25 12.58 -11.85
CA ILE A 151 7.33 13.31 -12.73
C ILE A 151 5.96 12.63 -12.78
N VAL A 152 5.91 11.30 -12.83
CA VAL A 152 4.63 10.58 -12.85
C VAL A 152 3.92 10.70 -11.50
N PHE A 153 4.63 10.52 -10.39
CA PHE A 153 4.04 10.62 -9.04
C PHE A 153 3.51 12.02 -8.72
N ASP A 154 4.15 13.07 -9.23
CA ASP A 154 3.68 14.45 -9.06
C ASP A 154 2.44 14.77 -9.90
N LYS A 155 2.24 14.06 -11.03
CA LYS A 155 1.16 14.34 -12.00
C LYS A 155 -0.07 13.44 -11.85
N LEU A 156 0.09 12.20 -11.37
CA LEU A 156 -1.03 11.28 -11.20
C LEU A 156 -1.57 11.34 -9.76
N PRO A 157 -2.88 11.58 -9.57
CA PRO A 157 -3.49 11.47 -8.26
C PRO A 157 -3.49 10.01 -7.80
N SER A 158 -3.20 9.78 -6.52
CA SER A 158 -3.12 8.44 -5.92
C SER A 158 -3.85 8.43 -4.58
N ALA A 159 -4.66 7.39 -4.36
CA ALA A 159 -5.38 7.17 -3.11
C ALA A 159 -4.48 6.42 -2.12
N ASN A 160 -3.57 7.15 -1.45
CA ASN A 160 -2.55 6.54 -0.57
C ASN A 160 -3.15 5.77 0.63
N ASN A 161 -4.38 6.07 1.01
CA ASN A 161 -5.12 5.36 2.07
C ASN A 161 -5.84 4.09 1.57
N ALA A 162 -5.79 3.78 0.27
CA ALA A 162 -6.37 2.57 -0.31
C ALA A 162 -5.37 1.38 -0.31
N GLU A 163 -4.11 1.62 -0.01
CA GLU A 163 -3.05 0.60 0.02
C GLU A 163 -3.16 -0.27 1.27
N PHE A 164 -2.80 -1.55 1.15
CA PHE A 164 -2.97 -2.55 2.22
C PHE A 164 -2.10 -2.28 3.46
N ASP A 165 -0.99 -1.58 3.29
CA ASP A 165 0.01 -1.20 4.28
C ASP A 165 -0.07 0.28 4.66
N SER A 166 -1.13 0.97 4.23
CA SER A 166 -1.42 2.33 4.69
C SER A 166 -1.72 2.34 6.20
N HIS A 167 -1.47 3.49 6.84
CA HIS A 167 -1.78 3.69 8.26
C HIS A 167 -3.28 3.42 8.57
N ASP A 168 -4.18 3.75 7.64
CA ASP A 168 -5.61 3.45 7.75
C ASP A 168 -5.94 1.93 7.78
N GLU A 169 -5.01 1.08 7.34
CA GLU A 169 -5.12 -0.37 7.35
C GLU A 169 -4.29 -1.05 8.46
N GLU A 170 -3.44 -0.31 9.20
CA GLU A 170 -2.47 -0.86 10.17
C GLU A 170 -3.12 -1.78 11.21
N HIS A 171 -4.22 -1.33 11.81
CA HIS A 171 -4.93 -2.07 12.86
C HIS A 171 -5.99 -3.04 12.33
N ASN A 172 -6.13 -3.17 11.01
CA ASN A 172 -7.11 -4.07 10.45
C ASN A 172 -6.62 -5.52 10.48
N ALA A 173 -7.54 -6.42 10.81
CA ALA A 173 -7.22 -7.82 11.02
C ALA A 173 -6.76 -8.53 9.72
N ARG A 174 -5.71 -9.33 9.86
CA ARG A 174 -5.28 -10.38 8.92
C ARG A 174 -5.81 -11.74 9.41
N CYS A 175 -5.72 -12.78 8.57
CA CYS A 175 -6.10 -14.13 8.96
C CYS A 175 -5.26 -14.58 10.16
N TYR A 176 -5.90 -15.23 11.13
CA TYR A 176 -5.19 -15.82 12.25
C TYR A 176 -4.27 -16.93 11.76
N GLN A 177 -3.07 -17.03 12.33
CA GLN A 177 -2.10 -18.05 11.94
C GLN A 177 -2.72 -19.44 12.08
N GLY A 178 -2.61 -20.25 11.03
CA GLY A 178 -3.20 -21.59 11.00
C GLY A 178 -4.65 -21.64 10.51
N THR A 179 -5.30 -20.52 10.23
CA THR A 179 -6.64 -20.49 9.62
C THR A 179 -6.59 -20.28 8.12
N ARG A 180 -7.61 -20.75 7.39
CA ARG A 180 -7.77 -20.57 5.92
C ARG A 180 -6.60 -21.11 5.10
N LEU A 181 -5.82 -22.04 5.64
CA LEU A 181 -4.57 -22.51 5.05
C LEU A 181 -4.75 -23.04 3.63
N GLU A 182 -5.76 -23.90 3.41
CA GLU A 182 -6.00 -24.48 2.08
C GLU A 182 -6.42 -23.44 1.05
N LEU A 183 -7.24 -22.46 1.46
CA LEU A 183 -7.64 -21.35 0.60
C LEU A 183 -6.43 -20.49 0.22
N LEU A 184 -5.59 -20.12 1.19
CA LEU A 184 -4.39 -19.33 0.94
C LEU A 184 -3.40 -20.09 0.04
N ARG A 185 -3.26 -21.40 0.23
CA ARG A 185 -2.45 -22.28 -0.62
C ARG A 185 -2.99 -22.34 -2.06
N GLN A 186 -4.31 -22.41 -2.23
CA GLN A 186 -4.94 -22.37 -3.55
C GLN A 186 -4.66 -21.03 -4.26
N ILE A 187 -4.77 -19.90 -3.54
CA ILE A 187 -4.46 -18.57 -4.09
C ILE A 187 -2.98 -18.48 -4.47
N ASP A 188 -2.07 -19.02 -3.65
CA ASP A 188 -0.64 -19.03 -3.96
C ASP A 188 -0.30 -19.90 -5.18
N THR A 189 -0.96 -21.05 -5.28
CA THR A 189 -0.85 -21.96 -6.44
C THR A 189 -1.35 -21.29 -7.71
N TRP A 190 -2.52 -20.63 -7.63
CA TRP A 190 -3.05 -19.81 -8.71
C TRP A 190 -2.05 -18.74 -9.11
N ALA A 191 -1.55 -17.93 -8.18
CA ALA A 191 -0.63 -16.83 -8.46
C ALA A 191 0.67 -17.30 -9.14
N SER A 192 1.21 -18.44 -8.73
CA SER A 192 2.46 -19.00 -9.25
C SER A 192 2.31 -19.70 -10.61
N ASN A 193 1.11 -20.19 -10.95
CA ASN A 193 0.89 -20.98 -12.17
C ASN A 193 0.76 -20.08 -13.43
N ARG A 194 1.65 -20.25 -14.40
CA ARG A 194 1.62 -19.49 -15.67
C ARG A 194 0.39 -19.75 -16.54
N GLY A 195 -0.19 -20.94 -16.46
CA GLY A 195 -1.38 -21.34 -17.22
C GLY A 195 -2.70 -20.98 -16.55
N SER A 196 -2.67 -20.43 -15.32
CA SER A 196 -3.89 -20.03 -14.61
C SER A 196 -4.52 -18.79 -15.23
N GLU A 197 -5.80 -18.59 -14.94
CA GLU A 197 -6.49 -17.37 -15.38
C GLU A 197 -5.87 -16.12 -14.74
N ARG A 198 -6.03 -14.96 -15.40
CA ARG A 198 -5.46 -13.70 -14.90
C ARG A 198 -6.24 -13.08 -13.74
N ILE A 199 -7.45 -13.55 -13.50
CA ILE A 199 -8.31 -13.06 -12.42
C ILE A 199 -8.66 -14.23 -11.50
N PHE A 200 -8.48 -14.01 -10.19
CA PHE A 200 -9.04 -14.86 -9.14
C PHE A 200 -10.10 -14.08 -8.40
N TRP A 201 -11.33 -14.59 -8.37
CA TRP A 201 -12.46 -13.95 -7.72
C TRP A 201 -12.88 -14.73 -6.48
N LEU A 202 -12.54 -14.18 -5.31
CA LEU A 202 -13.00 -14.67 -4.02
C LEU A 202 -14.33 -14.00 -3.66
N ASN A 203 -15.44 -14.71 -3.81
CA ASN A 203 -16.75 -14.19 -3.45
C ASN A 203 -17.30 -14.80 -2.17
N GLY A 204 -18.21 -14.09 -1.50
CA GLY A 204 -18.81 -14.55 -0.26
C GLY A 204 -19.82 -13.58 0.29
N MET A 205 -20.72 -14.09 1.14
CA MET A 205 -21.71 -13.28 1.84
C MET A 205 -21.03 -12.30 2.81
N ALA A 206 -21.82 -11.38 3.34
CA ALA A 206 -21.35 -10.45 4.35
C ALA A 206 -20.82 -11.24 5.58
N GLY A 207 -19.68 -10.83 6.13
CA GLY A 207 -19.14 -11.42 7.36
C GLY A 207 -18.40 -12.75 7.21
N THR A 208 -18.12 -13.21 5.98
CA THR A 208 -17.36 -14.46 5.74
C THR A 208 -15.83 -14.28 5.77
N GLY A 209 -15.32 -13.04 5.97
CA GLY A 209 -13.88 -12.76 6.13
C GLY A 209 -13.11 -12.38 4.85
N LYS A 210 -13.79 -11.94 3.77
CA LYS A 210 -13.17 -11.57 2.49
C LYS A 210 -12.01 -10.56 2.64
N SER A 211 -12.26 -9.42 3.27
CA SER A 211 -11.25 -8.37 3.48
C SER A 211 -10.09 -8.79 4.38
N THR A 212 -10.34 -9.70 5.32
CA THR A 212 -9.27 -10.29 6.15
C THR A 212 -8.36 -11.19 5.31
N ILE A 213 -8.95 -11.96 4.38
CA ILE A 213 -8.20 -12.82 3.47
C ILE A 213 -7.40 -11.98 2.47
N SER A 214 -7.99 -10.96 1.85
CA SER A 214 -7.28 -10.08 0.89
C SER A 214 -6.10 -9.33 1.52
N ARG A 215 -6.24 -8.82 2.75
CA ARG A 215 -5.10 -8.24 3.50
C ARG A 215 -3.97 -9.26 3.72
N THR A 216 -4.32 -10.49 4.06
CA THR A 216 -3.34 -11.57 4.24
C THR A 216 -2.65 -11.92 2.92
N VAL A 217 -3.41 -11.98 1.82
CA VAL A 217 -2.91 -12.23 0.47
C VAL A 217 -1.97 -11.10 0.02
N ALA A 218 -2.35 -9.84 0.22
CA ALA A 218 -1.52 -8.68 -0.10
C ALA A 218 -0.20 -8.71 0.68
N GLN A 219 -0.25 -8.93 2.00
CA GLN A 219 0.95 -9.08 2.84
C GLN A 219 1.84 -10.21 2.35
N THR A 220 1.27 -11.39 2.08
CA THR A 220 2.03 -12.57 1.64
C THR A 220 2.79 -12.29 0.34
N PHE A 221 2.14 -11.62 -0.62
CA PHE A 221 2.80 -11.27 -1.89
C PHE A 221 3.77 -10.09 -1.74
N ALA A 222 3.54 -9.17 -0.79
CA ALA A 222 4.51 -8.11 -0.48
C ALA A 222 5.79 -8.71 0.09
N ASP A 223 5.68 -9.63 1.05
CA ASP A 223 6.81 -10.31 1.70
C ASP A 223 7.63 -11.15 0.70
N LYS A 224 6.96 -11.77 -0.28
CA LYS A 224 7.61 -12.48 -1.39
C LYS A 224 8.24 -11.56 -2.44
N GLY A 225 7.88 -10.28 -2.44
CA GLY A 225 8.25 -9.35 -3.49
C GLY A 225 7.52 -9.62 -4.81
N ASP A 226 6.30 -10.14 -4.79
CA ASP A 226 5.45 -10.39 -5.96
C ASP A 226 4.24 -9.43 -6.03
N LEU A 227 3.94 -8.69 -4.97
CA LEU A 227 2.87 -7.69 -4.98
C LEU A 227 3.26 -6.52 -5.89
N GLY A 228 2.36 -6.18 -6.83
CA GLY A 228 2.50 -5.05 -7.73
C GLY A 228 1.71 -3.83 -7.30
N ALA A 229 0.49 -4.04 -6.81
CA ALA A 229 -0.35 -2.98 -6.28
C ALA A 229 -1.45 -3.57 -5.39
N SER A 230 -2.05 -2.72 -4.56
CA SER A 230 -3.24 -3.03 -3.79
C SER A 230 -4.21 -1.86 -3.76
N PHE A 231 -5.51 -2.15 -3.75
CA PHE A 231 -6.56 -1.15 -3.61
C PHE A 231 -7.74 -1.72 -2.83
N PHE A 232 -8.02 -1.13 -1.67
CA PHE A 232 -9.09 -1.55 -0.77
C PHE A 232 -10.25 -0.57 -0.84
N PHE A 233 -11.27 -0.94 -1.62
CA PHE A 233 -12.49 -0.13 -1.72
C PHE A 233 -13.15 0.01 -0.35
N LYS A 234 -13.63 1.22 -0.07
CA LYS A 234 -14.49 1.52 1.07
C LYS A 234 -15.54 2.53 0.64
N ARG A 235 -16.80 2.12 0.70
CA ARG A 235 -17.91 2.93 0.23
C ARG A 235 -18.01 4.22 1.04
N GLY A 236 -18.13 5.36 0.36
CA GLY A 236 -18.23 6.66 1.01
C GLY A 236 -16.92 7.21 1.63
N GLU A 237 -15.77 6.56 1.45
CA GLU A 237 -14.48 7.10 1.93
C GLU A 237 -13.75 7.94 0.86
N GLY A 238 -14.49 8.82 0.18
CA GLY A 238 -13.95 9.68 -0.88
C GLY A 238 -13.20 8.86 -1.94
N ASP A 239 -11.90 9.11 -2.09
CA ASP A 239 -11.02 8.47 -3.09
C ASP A 239 -11.07 6.92 -3.06
N ARG A 240 -11.41 6.29 -1.93
CA ARG A 240 -11.50 4.83 -1.80
C ARG A 240 -12.83 4.23 -2.30
N GLY A 241 -13.90 5.02 -2.41
CA GLY A 241 -15.18 4.56 -2.96
C GLY A 241 -15.27 4.76 -4.48
N HIS A 242 -14.50 5.73 -5.00
CA HIS A 242 -14.59 6.18 -6.38
C HIS A 242 -13.65 5.39 -7.31
N ALA A 243 -14.21 4.72 -8.32
CA ALA A 243 -13.44 3.97 -9.32
C ALA A 243 -12.40 4.83 -10.07
N GLY A 244 -12.62 6.15 -10.16
CA GLY A 244 -11.71 7.09 -10.83
C GLY A 244 -10.29 7.11 -10.26
N MET A 245 -10.12 6.72 -8.99
CA MET A 245 -8.80 6.66 -8.34
C MET A 245 -8.13 5.29 -8.48
N LEU A 246 -8.86 4.24 -8.86
CA LEU A 246 -8.35 2.87 -8.93
C LEU A 246 -7.17 2.77 -9.91
N ILE A 247 -7.35 3.25 -11.14
CA ILE A 247 -6.37 3.04 -12.21
C ILE A 247 -5.09 3.83 -11.98
N THR A 248 -5.21 5.10 -11.58
CA THR A 248 -4.04 5.95 -11.31
C THR A 248 -3.25 5.42 -10.11
N THR A 249 -3.92 5.00 -9.04
CA THR A 249 -3.30 4.41 -7.84
C THR A 249 -2.61 3.07 -8.13
N ILE A 250 -3.23 2.19 -8.94
CA ILE A 250 -2.55 0.96 -9.38
C ILE A 250 -1.35 1.29 -10.26
N THR A 251 -1.45 2.30 -11.13
CA THR A 251 -0.35 2.70 -12.03
C THR A 251 0.85 3.22 -11.24
N THR A 252 0.64 4.07 -10.23
CA THR A 252 1.72 4.59 -9.38
C THR A 252 2.43 3.46 -8.61
N GLN A 253 1.68 2.56 -7.98
CA GLN A 253 2.25 1.39 -7.31
C GLN A 253 2.99 0.44 -8.27
N LEU A 254 2.43 0.19 -9.46
CA LEU A 254 3.11 -0.62 -10.49
C LEU A 254 4.41 0.00 -10.95
N ILE A 255 4.52 1.33 -11.02
CA ILE A 255 5.78 2.03 -11.36
C ILE A 255 6.81 1.90 -10.24
N GLN A 256 6.39 1.88 -8.97
CA GLN A 256 7.30 1.58 -7.87
C GLN A 256 7.84 0.15 -7.99
N LYS A 257 6.96 -0.79 -8.36
CA LYS A 257 7.35 -2.19 -8.57
C LYS A 257 8.20 -2.42 -9.82
N LEU A 258 7.87 -1.74 -10.91
CA LEU A 258 8.49 -1.83 -12.23
C LEU A 258 8.89 -0.43 -12.71
N PRO A 259 10.04 0.11 -12.27
CA PRO A 259 10.49 1.44 -12.62
C PRO A 259 10.57 1.71 -14.14
N SER A 260 10.79 0.66 -14.94
CA SER A 260 10.81 0.73 -16.40
C SER A 260 9.47 1.17 -17.03
N LEU A 261 8.36 1.13 -16.29
CA LEU A 261 7.07 1.67 -16.75
C LEU A 261 7.05 3.21 -16.78
N ALA A 262 7.83 3.86 -15.90
CA ALA A 262 7.79 5.30 -15.70
C ALA A 262 7.92 6.14 -16.99
N PRO A 263 8.92 5.92 -17.87
CA PRO A 263 9.04 6.72 -19.10
C PRO A 263 7.84 6.56 -20.03
N HIS A 264 7.25 5.36 -20.10
CA HIS A 264 6.09 5.10 -20.95
C HIS A 264 4.83 5.78 -20.43
N VAL A 265 4.63 5.76 -19.11
CA VAL A 265 3.51 6.44 -18.45
C VAL A 265 3.68 7.95 -18.51
N GLN A 266 4.89 8.47 -18.29
CA GLN A 266 5.16 9.90 -18.44
C GLN A 266 4.80 10.40 -19.84
N ASN A 267 5.25 9.71 -20.90
CA ASN A 267 4.93 10.09 -22.28
C ASN A 267 3.41 10.10 -22.53
N ALA A 268 2.67 9.19 -21.90
CA ALA A 268 1.23 9.14 -22.00
C ALA A 268 0.55 10.36 -21.32
N ILE A 269 1.05 10.77 -20.16
CA ILE A 269 0.58 11.97 -19.44
C ILE A 269 0.96 13.25 -20.22
N GLU A 270 2.13 13.30 -20.85
CA GLU A 270 2.54 14.45 -21.66
C GLU A 270 1.70 14.59 -22.93
N ALA A 271 1.34 13.47 -23.56
CA ALA A 271 0.43 13.47 -24.71
C ALA A 271 -1.01 13.86 -24.32
N ASP A 272 -1.43 13.57 -23.09
CA ASP A 272 -2.77 13.87 -22.59
C ASP A 272 -2.75 14.24 -21.09
N PRO A 273 -2.50 15.52 -20.75
CA PRO A 273 -2.40 15.95 -19.35
C PRO A 273 -3.68 15.75 -18.53
N GLY A 274 -4.83 15.59 -19.19
CA GLY A 274 -6.12 15.34 -18.55
C GLY A 274 -6.46 13.86 -18.34
N ILE A 275 -5.55 12.93 -18.65
CA ILE A 275 -5.84 11.49 -18.68
C ILE A 275 -6.42 10.95 -17.37
N SER A 276 -5.97 11.45 -16.22
CA SER A 276 -6.46 11.03 -14.89
C SER A 276 -7.94 11.35 -14.62
N LYS A 277 -8.56 12.22 -15.41
CA LYS A 277 -9.97 12.61 -15.30
C LYS A 277 -10.85 11.99 -16.39
N LYS A 278 -10.27 11.18 -17.27
CA LYS A 278 -11.00 10.54 -18.38
C LYS A 278 -11.71 9.27 -17.93
N ALA A 279 -12.49 8.66 -18.82
CA ALA A 279 -13.20 7.41 -18.55
C ALA A 279 -12.22 6.28 -18.19
N LEU A 280 -12.64 5.37 -17.30
CA LEU A 280 -11.82 4.26 -16.78
C LEU A 280 -11.13 3.45 -17.86
N LYS A 281 -11.83 3.18 -18.97
CA LYS A 281 -11.25 2.47 -20.12
C LYS A 281 -10.05 3.21 -20.70
N GLN A 282 -10.19 4.52 -20.94
CA GLN A 282 -9.10 5.32 -21.51
C GLN A 282 -7.92 5.40 -20.54
N GLN A 283 -8.19 5.55 -19.24
CA GLN A 283 -7.15 5.50 -18.23
C GLN A 283 -6.41 4.17 -18.26
N PHE A 284 -7.13 3.04 -18.22
CA PHE A 284 -6.54 1.72 -18.16
C PHE A 284 -5.74 1.37 -19.42
N ASP A 285 -6.30 1.66 -20.59
CA ASP A 285 -5.63 1.41 -21.87
C ASP A 285 -4.32 2.22 -21.96
N THR A 286 -4.37 3.49 -21.57
CA THR A 286 -3.27 4.47 -21.77
C THR A 286 -2.19 4.40 -20.69
N LEU A 287 -2.58 4.19 -19.43
CA LEU A 287 -1.67 4.22 -18.27
C LEU A 287 -1.18 2.82 -17.86
N VAL A 288 -1.92 1.76 -18.17
CA VAL A 288 -1.60 0.39 -17.74
C VAL A 288 -1.28 -0.52 -18.93
N LEU A 289 -2.25 -0.78 -19.82
CA LEU A 289 -2.08 -1.77 -20.89
C LEU A 289 -0.99 -1.41 -21.89
N GLN A 290 -1.04 -0.20 -22.47
CA GLN A 290 -0.07 0.24 -23.47
C GLN A 290 1.36 0.31 -22.89
N PRO A 291 1.61 0.88 -21.69
CA PRO A 291 2.92 0.85 -21.07
C PRO A 291 3.44 -0.57 -20.80
N LEU A 292 2.60 -1.48 -20.27
CA LEU A 292 2.98 -2.87 -20.05
C LEU A 292 3.35 -3.59 -21.36
N GLY A 293 2.62 -3.30 -22.44
CA GLY A 293 2.92 -3.86 -23.78
C GLY A 293 4.23 -3.37 -24.40
N LYS A 294 4.76 -2.23 -23.93
CA LYS A 294 6.05 -1.69 -24.39
C LYS A 294 7.25 -2.31 -23.67
N ILE A 295 7.04 -2.91 -22.49
CA ILE A 295 8.11 -3.59 -21.77
C ILE A 295 8.48 -4.89 -22.47
N ARG A 296 9.76 -5.02 -22.82
CA ARG A 296 10.35 -6.24 -23.34
C ARG A 296 11.11 -6.97 -22.24
N THR A 297 10.55 -8.06 -21.75
CA THR A 297 11.18 -8.97 -20.78
C THR A 297 11.28 -10.36 -21.39
N HIS A 298 12.34 -11.10 -21.07
CA HIS A 298 12.45 -12.50 -21.49
C HIS A 298 11.32 -13.31 -20.82
N PRO A 299 10.41 -13.94 -21.60
CA PRO A 299 9.22 -14.58 -21.04
C PRO A 299 9.52 -15.66 -20.00
N GLN A 300 10.67 -16.34 -20.10
CA GLN A 300 11.07 -17.39 -19.16
C GLN A 300 11.67 -16.87 -17.83
N LYS A 301 11.95 -15.57 -17.71
CA LYS A 301 12.54 -14.96 -16.50
C LYS A 301 11.60 -14.00 -15.75
N SER A 302 10.40 -13.72 -16.27
CA SER A 302 9.45 -12.81 -15.61
C SER A 302 8.75 -13.45 -14.41
N SER A 303 8.82 -12.82 -13.24
CA SER A 303 7.99 -13.17 -12.08
C SER A 303 6.53 -12.80 -12.34
N SER A 304 5.61 -13.49 -11.67
CA SER A 304 4.20 -13.13 -11.66
C SER A 304 4.00 -11.96 -10.69
N ILE A 305 3.32 -10.91 -11.15
CA ILE A 305 3.00 -9.75 -10.33
C ILE A 305 1.51 -9.80 -10.01
N VAL A 306 1.19 -9.77 -8.71
CA VAL A 306 -0.18 -9.84 -8.24
C VAL A 306 -0.66 -8.44 -7.84
N ILE A 307 -1.87 -8.08 -8.29
CA ILE A 307 -2.58 -6.89 -7.89
C ILE A 307 -3.79 -7.31 -7.07
N VAL A 308 -3.94 -6.77 -5.86
CA VAL A 308 -5.04 -7.10 -4.95
C VAL A 308 -6.07 -5.99 -4.96
N ILE A 309 -7.33 -6.30 -5.28
CA ILE A 309 -8.45 -5.35 -5.20
C ILE A 309 -9.48 -5.93 -4.25
N ASP A 310 -9.65 -5.30 -3.10
CA ASP A 310 -10.60 -5.73 -2.08
C ASP A 310 -11.93 -5.00 -2.19
N ALA A 311 -13.01 -5.71 -1.85
CA ALA A 311 -14.36 -5.19 -1.67
C ALA A 311 -14.88 -4.44 -2.89
N LEU A 312 -14.79 -5.03 -4.09
CA LEU A 312 -15.23 -4.39 -5.33
C LEU A 312 -16.73 -3.98 -5.31
N ASP A 313 -17.55 -4.66 -4.50
CA ASP A 313 -18.95 -4.28 -4.22
C ASP A 313 -19.11 -2.95 -3.45
N GLU A 314 -18.04 -2.43 -2.84
CA GLU A 314 -18.03 -1.13 -2.16
C GLU A 314 -17.67 0.05 -3.07
N CYS A 315 -17.55 -0.19 -4.38
CA CYS A 315 -17.44 0.89 -5.35
C CYS A 315 -18.77 1.65 -5.49
N ASP A 316 -18.72 2.99 -5.46
CA ASP A 316 -19.93 3.82 -5.37
C ASP A 316 -20.89 3.65 -6.56
N ARG A 317 -20.36 3.36 -7.76
CA ARG A 317 -21.14 3.19 -8.99
C ARG A 317 -21.09 1.76 -9.51
N GLU A 318 -22.24 1.11 -9.54
CA GLU A 318 -22.39 -0.27 -10.05
C GLU A 318 -21.96 -0.43 -11.52
N GLU A 319 -22.12 0.60 -12.34
CA GLU A 319 -21.71 0.62 -13.75
C GLU A 319 -20.18 0.52 -13.92
N ASP A 320 -19.45 1.15 -12.99
CA ASP A 320 -17.99 1.18 -13.00
C ASP A 320 -17.44 -0.20 -12.62
N VAL A 321 -18.08 -0.91 -11.68
CA VAL A 321 -17.73 -2.29 -11.29
C VAL A 321 -17.68 -3.23 -12.49
N ARG A 322 -18.74 -3.24 -13.32
CA ARG A 322 -18.80 -4.08 -14.53
C ARG A 322 -17.70 -3.70 -15.52
N THR A 323 -17.43 -2.41 -15.64
CA THR A 323 -16.37 -1.87 -16.50
C THR A 323 -14.99 -2.32 -16.02
N ILE A 324 -14.70 -2.23 -14.72
CA ILE A 324 -13.44 -2.66 -14.09
C ILE A 324 -13.17 -4.13 -14.43
N ILE A 325 -14.11 -5.04 -14.16
CA ILE A 325 -13.93 -6.49 -14.41
C ILE A 325 -13.53 -6.76 -15.87
N ARG A 326 -14.23 -6.11 -16.82
CA ARG A 326 -13.93 -6.22 -18.25
C ARG A 326 -12.54 -5.70 -18.59
N LEU A 327 -12.13 -4.56 -18.04
CA LEU A 327 -10.81 -3.97 -18.28
C LEU A 327 -9.69 -4.88 -17.76
N LEU A 328 -9.78 -5.35 -16.52
CA LEU A 328 -8.78 -6.22 -15.92
C LEU A 328 -8.56 -7.51 -16.74
N SER A 329 -9.63 -8.04 -17.35
CA SER A 329 -9.55 -9.24 -18.20
C SER A 329 -8.71 -9.06 -19.48
N GLN A 330 -8.48 -7.81 -19.93
CA GLN A 330 -7.72 -7.52 -21.15
C GLN A 330 -6.21 -7.70 -20.95
N VAL A 331 -5.73 -7.73 -19.71
CA VAL A 331 -4.30 -7.89 -19.39
C VAL A 331 -3.73 -9.23 -19.85
N LYS A 332 -4.58 -10.23 -20.10
CA LYS A 332 -4.19 -11.50 -20.71
C LYS A 332 -3.45 -11.35 -22.05
N HIS A 333 -3.65 -10.24 -22.77
CA HIS A 333 -2.99 -9.96 -24.04
C HIS A 333 -1.50 -9.56 -23.86
N ILE A 334 -1.09 -9.23 -22.63
CA ILE A 334 0.30 -8.92 -22.29
C ILE A 334 1.06 -10.22 -21.97
N THR A 335 2.06 -10.53 -22.79
CA THR A 335 2.88 -11.76 -22.70
C THR A 335 4.27 -11.53 -22.10
N SER A 336 4.75 -10.29 -22.08
CA SER A 336 6.06 -9.93 -21.52
C SER A 336 6.10 -10.10 -20.00
N ILE A 337 5.07 -9.61 -19.32
CA ILE A 337 4.93 -9.62 -17.87
C ILE A 337 3.63 -10.33 -17.49
N GLN A 338 3.70 -11.20 -16.49
CA GLN A 338 2.53 -11.88 -15.98
C GLN A 338 1.88 -11.07 -14.87
N ILE A 339 0.98 -10.16 -15.22
CA ILE A 339 0.11 -9.49 -14.25
C ILE A 339 -1.12 -10.38 -13.96
N LYS A 340 -1.50 -10.46 -12.68
CA LYS A 340 -2.68 -11.15 -12.16
C LYS A 340 -3.46 -10.28 -11.18
N PHE A 341 -4.77 -10.50 -11.09
CA PHE A 341 -5.67 -9.75 -10.22
C PHE A 341 -6.38 -10.69 -9.24
N PHE A 342 -6.18 -10.45 -7.94
CA PHE A 342 -6.97 -11.08 -6.89
C PHE A 342 -8.07 -10.11 -6.48
N LEU A 343 -9.33 -10.51 -6.70
CA LEU A 343 -10.51 -9.69 -6.47
C LEU A 343 -11.35 -10.29 -5.35
N THR A 344 -11.85 -9.47 -4.43
CA THR A 344 -12.90 -9.88 -3.51
C THR A 344 -14.17 -9.08 -3.73
N SER A 345 -15.33 -9.74 -3.60
CA SER A 345 -16.60 -9.03 -3.51
C SER A 345 -17.77 -9.88 -3.00
N ARG A 346 -18.90 -9.24 -2.71
CA ARG A 346 -20.21 -9.92 -2.68
C ARG A 346 -20.66 -10.30 -4.10
N PRO A 347 -21.36 -11.42 -4.30
CA PRO A 347 -21.88 -11.83 -5.60
C PRO A 347 -23.17 -11.08 -5.95
N GLU A 348 -23.14 -9.75 -5.88
CA GLU A 348 -24.25 -8.88 -6.27
C GLU A 348 -24.46 -8.91 -7.79
N LEU A 349 -25.64 -8.47 -8.25
CA LEU A 349 -26.03 -8.60 -9.66
C LEU A 349 -25.02 -7.93 -10.62
N PRO A 350 -24.55 -6.68 -10.41
CA PRO A 350 -23.58 -6.04 -11.31
C PRO A 350 -22.25 -6.81 -11.41
N ILE A 351 -21.76 -7.32 -10.27
CA ILE A 351 -20.54 -8.13 -10.18
C ILE A 351 -20.71 -9.42 -10.99
N ARG A 352 -21.81 -10.17 -10.74
CA ARG A 352 -22.09 -11.44 -11.42
C ARG A 352 -22.19 -11.26 -12.93
N LEU A 353 -22.91 -10.23 -13.38
CA LEU A 353 -23.02 -9.89 -14.80
C LEU A 353 -21.66 -9.52 -15.41
N GLY A 354 -20.80 -8.81 -14.69
CA GLY A 354 -19.44 -8.49 -15.14
C GLY A 354 -18.56 -9.73 -15.31
N PHE A 355 -18.64 -10.70 -14.40
CA PHE A 355 -17.92 -11.96 -14.53
C PHE A 355 -18.50 -12.89 -15.62
N GLU A 356 -19.81 -12.85 -15.84
CA GLU A 356 -20.45 -13.55 -16.95
C GLU A 356 -19.99 -13.01 -18.32
N ASP A 357 -19.84 -11.67 -18.45
CA ASP A 357 -19.37 -11.04 -19.68
C ASP A 357 -17.97 -11.47 -20.12
N ILE A 358 -17.12 -11.89 -19.17
CA ILE A 358 -15.77 -12.37 -19.48
C ILE A 358 -15.73 -13.89 -19.72
N SER A 359 -16.87 -14.57 -19.63
CA SER A 359 -17.12 -15.97 -20.04
C SER A 359 -16.12 -16.98 -19.47
N GLY A 360 -15.90 -16.95 -18.16
CA GLY A 360 -15.06 -17.94 -17.47
C GLY A 360 -13.54 -17.69 -17.55
N LYS A 361 -13.10 -16.49 -17.99
CA LYS A 361 -11.68 -16.07 -17.94
C LYS A 361 -11.22 -15.66 -16.54
N TYR A 362 -11.66 -16.42 -15.54
CA TYR A 362 -11.36 -16.20 -14.14
C TYR A 362 -11.46 -17.53 -13.37
N GLU A 363 -10.71 -17.63 -12.29
CA GLU A 363 -10.90 -18.68 -11.29
C GLU A 363 -11.76 -18.13 -10.16
N GLY A 364 -12.86 -18.82 -9.83
CA GLY A 364 -13.81 -18.37 -8.82
C GLY A 364 -13.81 -19.28 -7.59
N LEU A 365 -13.80 -18.70 -6.40
CA LEU A 365 -14.06 -19.42 -5.16
C LEU A 365 -15.14 -18.70 -4.34
N ALA A 366 -16.18 -19.44 -3.99
CA ALA A 366 -17.26 -18.98 -3.14
C ALA A 366 -17.03 -19.43 -1.70
N LEU A 367 -16.82 -18.49 -0.77
CA LEU A 367 -16.59 -18.78 0.65
C LEU A 367 -17.75 -19.51 1.32
N HIS A 368 -18.97 -19.34 0.81
CA HIS A 368 -20.15 -20.05 1.31
C HIS A 368 -20.23 -21.52 0.85
N GLN A 369 -19.37 -21.93 -0.10
CA GLN A 369 -19.24 -23.31 -0.57
C GLN A 369 -18.12 -24.08 0.15
N VAL A 370 -17.30 -23.40 0.97
CA VAL A 370 -16.25 -24.05 1.76
C VAL A 370 -16.90 -25.05 2.73
N PRO A 371 -16.37 -26.28 2.85
CA PRO A 371 -16.91 -27.29 3.75
C PRO A 371 -17.08 -26.78 5.18
N LYS A 372 -18.25 -27.06 5.79
CA LYS A 372 -18.55 -26.64 7.17
C LYS A 372 -17.53 -27.14 8.19
N SER A 373 -16.92 -28.30 7.98
CA SER A 373 -15.86 -28.85 8.84
C SER A 373 -14.63 -27.94 8.88
N ILE A 374 -14.17 -27.46 7.73
CA ILE A 374 -13.02 -26.55 7.63
C ILE A 374 -13.35 -25.21 8.30
N ILE A 375 -14.55 -24.67 8.04
CA ILE A 375 -15.00 -23.42 8.68
C ILE A 375 -15.05 -23.60 10.20
N LYS A 376 -15.53 -24.75 10.69
CA LYS A 376 -15.58 -25.07 12.12
C LYS A 376 -14.19 -25.05 12.75
N GLU A 377 -13.22 -25.72 12.13
CA GLU A 377 -11.83 -25.77 12.60
C GLU A 377 -11.20 -24.38 12.65
N ASP A 378 -11.33 -23.60 11.57
CA ASP A 378 -10.78 -22.24 11.51
C ASP A 378 -11.39 -21.30 12.58
N ILE A 379 -12.72 -21.37 12.77
CA ILE A 379 -13.41 -20.55 13.79
C ILE A 379 -13.02 -21.00 15.21
N SER A 380 -12.89 -22.31 15.45
CA SER A 380 -12.47 -22.84 16.76
C SER A 380 -11.09 -22.31 17.13
N ALA A 381 -10.12 -22.44 16.23
CA ALA A 381 -8.76 -21.97 16.43
C ALA A 381 -8.72 -20.45 16.70
N PHE A 382 -9.50 -19.66 15.94
CA PHE A 382 -9.62 -18.23 16.16
C PHE A 382 -10.20 -17.89 17.55
N LEU A 383 -11.32 -18.51 17.93
CA LEU A 383 -12.00 -18.24 19.20
C LEU A 383 -11.14 -18.65 20.40
N GLU A 384 -10.51 -19.82 20.34
CA GLU A 384 -9.59 -20.32 21.37
C GLU A 384 -8.48 -19.31 21.65
N HIS A 385 -7.82 -18.84 20.59
CA HIS A 385 -6.75 -17.87 20.72
C HIS A 385 -7.24 -16.51 21.24
N GLN A 386 -8.30 -15.95 20.64
CA GLN A 386 -8.79 -14.63 21.03
C GLN A 386 -9.32 -14.60 22.46
N LEU A 387 -10.04 -15.64 22.89
CA LEU A 387 -10.54 -15.71 24.27
C LEU A 387 -9.39 -15.93 25.26
N ALA A 388 -8.34 -16.67 24.89
CA ALA A 388 -7.13 -16.77 25.71
C ALA A 388 -6.45 -15.40 25.90
N MET A 389 -6.30 -14.63 24.82
CA MET A 389 -5.75 -13.27 24.86
C MET A 389 -6.59 -12.34 25.75
N ILE A 390 -7.92 -12.32 25.56
CA ILE A 390 -8.85 -11.52 26.37
C ILE A 390 -8.71 -11.87 27.86
N ARG A 391 -8.61 -13.16 28.18
CA ARG A 391 -8.41 -13.64 29.55
C ARG A 391 -7.11 -13.11 30.14
N GLU A 392 -6.02 -13.19 29.39
CA GLU A 392 -4.70 -12.75 29.85
C GLU A 392 -4.66 -11.25 30.10
N ASP A 393 -5.15 -10.44 29.17
CA ASP A 393 -5.14 -8.99 29.31
C ASP A 393 -6.11 -8.50 30.39
N TYR A 394 -7.27 -9.14 30.51
CA TYR A 394 -8.17 -8.90 31.64
C TYR A 394 -7.49 -9.24 32.96
N ASN A 395 -6.84 -10.40 33.09
CA ASN A 395 -6.18 -10.82 34.33
C ASN A 395 -5.00 -9.91 34.73
N LYS A 396 -4.29 -9.33 33.76
CA LYS A 396 -3.23 -8.33 34.01
C LYS A 396 -3.78 -7.00 34.56
N SER A 397 -5.04 -6.66 34.23
CA SER A 397 -5.66 -5.37 34.59
C SER A 397 -6.53 -5.40 35.85
N VAL A 398 -6.68 -6.55 36.51
CA VAL A 398 -7.54 -6.71 37.70
C VAL A 398 -6.82 -7.39 38.86
N THR A 399 -7.35 -7.18 40.07
CA THR A 399 -6.91 -7.84 41.30
C THR A 399 -7.12 -9.36 41.26
N LEU A 400 -6.32 -10.12 42.03
CA LEU A 400 -6.32 -11.59 42.03
C LEU A 400 -7.71 -12.22 42.21
N ASN A 401 -8.55 -11.65 43.07
CA ASN A 401 -9.92 -12.11 43.34
C ASN A 401 -10.90 -11.95 42.16
N ARG A 402 -10.57 -11.12 41.17
CA ARG A 402 -11.39 -10.90 39.96
C ARG A 402 -10.88 -11.66 38.76
N GLN A 403 -9.69 -12.26 38.83
CA GLN A 403 -9.09 -12.94 37.70
C GLN A 403 -9.95 -14.12 37.22
N LEU A 404 -9.99 -14.30 35.92
CA LEU A 404 -10.60 -15.44 35.26
C LEU A 404 -9.70 -16.67 35.43
N PRO A 405 -10.28 -17.85 35.71
CA PRO A 405 -9.51 -19.06 35.91
C PRO A 405 -8.80 -19.49 34.61
N ALA A 406 -7.74 -20.28 34.74
CA ALA A 406 -6.94 -20.74 33.59
C ALA A 406 -7.76 -21.53 32.55
N HIS A 407 -8.83 -22.21 32.98
CA HIS A 407 -9.70 -22.98 32.10
C HIS A 407 -10.83 -22.14 31.47
N TRP A 408 -10.95 -20.84 31.76
CA TRP A 408 -11.96 -19.98 31.14
C TRP A 408 -11.67 -19.81 29.64
N PRO A 409 -12.69 -19.85 28.76
CA PRO A 409 -14.13 -20.02 29.05
C PRO A 409 -14.63 -21.48 29.11
N GLY A 410 -13.74 -22.44 28.86
CA GLY A 410 -14.03 -23.87 28.84
C GLY A 410 -14.38 -24.39 27.43
N HIS A 411 -14.01 -25.64 27.16
CA HIS A 411 -14.16 -26.25 25.84
C HIS A 411 -15.62 -26.31 25.35
N ALA A 412 -16.56 -26.65 26.24
CA ALA A 412 -17.99 -26.69 25.87
C ALA A 412 -18.52 -25.32 25.42
N THR A 413 -18.10 -24.25 26.11
CA THR A 413 -18.46 -22.88 25.77
C THR A 413 -17.89 -22.47 24.41
N ILE A 414 -16.63 -22.84 24.12
CA ILE A 414 -16.01 -22.60 22.82
C ILE A 414 -16.81 -23.31 21.72
N GLN A 415 -17.17 -24.59 21.91
CA GLN A 415 -17.94 -25.33 20.91
C GLN A 415 -19.34 -24.72 20.66
N SER A 416 -19.99 -24.21 21.70
CA SER A 416 -21.25 -23.44 21.58
C SER A 416 -21.06 -22.19 20.71
N LEU A 417 -20.05 -21.36 21.03
CA LEU A 417 -19.73 -20.17 20.25
C LEU A 417 -19.37 -20.50 18.79
N VAL A 418 -18.62 -21.58 18.56
CA VAL A 418 -18.32 -22.08 17.20
C VAL A 418 -19.61 -22.45 16.46
N GLY A 419 -20.54 -23.14 17.13
CA GLY A 419 -21.84 -23.49 16.56
C GLY A 419 -22.67 -22.27 16.17
N MET A 420 -22.70 -21.25 17.03
CA MET A 420 -23.36 -19.97 16.77
C MET A 420 -22.70 -19.20 15.61
N ALA A 421 -21.37 -19.27 15.53
CA ALA A 421 -20.59 -18.53 14.54
C ALA A 421 -20.75 -19.07 13.13
N ILE A 422 -20.78 -20.39 12.92
CA ILE A 422 -20.75 -20.97 11.57
C ILE A 422 -21.95 -20.49 10.73
N PRO A 423 -21.77 -20.00 9.48
CA PRO A 423 -20.52 -19.84 8.74
C PRO A 423 -19.90 -18.42 8.80
N LEU A 424 -20.42 -17.55 9.67
CA LEU A 424 -20.11 -16.13 9.77
C LEU A 424 -18.94 -15.86 10.73
N PHE A 425 -17.75 -15.64 10.18
CA PHE A 425 -16.58 -15.19 10.96
C PHE A 425 -16.82 -13.88 11.71
N ILE A 426 -17.69 -13.01 11.17
CA ILE A 426 -18.04 -11.77 11.83
C ILE A 426 -18.67 -11.97 13.21
N PHE A 427 -19.42 -13.05 13.42
CA PHE A 427 -19.94 -13.36 14.75
C PHE A 427 -18.79 -13.51 15.74
N ALA A 428 -17.80 -14.36 15.40
CA ALA A 428 -16.67 -14.64 16.27
C ALA A 428 -15.87 -13.37 16.58
N THR A 429 -15.61 -12.53 15.58
CA THR A 429 -14.85 -11.29 15.77
C THR A 429 -15.64 -10.25 16.58
N THR A 430 -16.93 -10.03 16.28
CA THR A 430 -17.79 -9.09 17.00
C THR A 430 -17.99 -9.52 18.45
N VAL A 431 -18.22 -10.81 18.71
CA VAL A 431 -18.36 -11.35 20.08
C VAL A 431 -17.07 -11.20 20.86
N CYS A 432 -15.91 -11.52 20.29
CA CYS A 432 -14.63 -11.31 20.97
C CYS A 432 -14.41 -9.83 21.33
N ARG A 433 -14.71 -8.91 20.40
CA ARG A 433 -14.64 -7.45 20.68
C ARG A 433 -15.58 -7.04 21.80
N PHE A 434 -16.82 -7.51 21.77
CA PHE A 434 -17.83 -7.23 22.80
C PHE A 434 -17.43 -7.77 24.19
N ILE A 435 -16.89 -8.98 24.25
CA ILE A 435 -16.40 -9.60 25.49
C ILE A 435 -15.17 -8.85 26.04
N ASN A 436 -14.31 -8.34 25.16
CA ASN A 436 -13.11 -7.59 25.54
C ASN A 436 -13.41 -6.15 26.00
N ASP A 437 -14.57 -5.59 25.62
CA ASP A 437 -14.90 -4.19 25.89
C ASP A 437 -15.22 -3.97 27.38
N ARG A 438 -14.33 -3.21 28.04
CA ARG A 438 -14.42 -2.90 29.47
C ARG A 438 -15.54 -1.92 29.81
N LYS A 439 -15.98 -1.08 28.85
CA LYS A 439 -17.14 -0.21 29.03
C LYS A 439 -18.42 -1.03 29.06
N CYS A 440 -18.45 -2.12 28.30
CA CYS A 440 -19.58 -3.03 28.28
C CYS A 440 -19.69 -3.80 29.61
N GLY A 441 -18.59 -4.36 30.11
CA GLY A 441 -18.56 -5.05 31.40
C GLY A 441 -17.36 -5.99 31.56
N GLN A 442 -17.51 -7.03 32.39
CA GLN A 442 -16.47 -8.04 32.59
C GLN A 442 -16.63 -9.21 31.60
N PRO A 443 -15.54 -9.83 31.11
CA PRO A 443 -15.61 -10.84 30.06
C PRO A 443 -16.56 -12.00 30.37
N LYS A 444 -16.58 -12.47 31.63
CA LYS A 444 -17.46 -13.55 32.09
C LYS A 444 -18.94 -13.20 31.94
N ASP A 445 -19.32 -11.99 32.32
CA ASP A 445 -20.72 -11.54 32.28
C ASP A 445 -21.16 -11.31 30.84
N GLN A 446 -20.28 -10.76 30.00
CA GLN A 446 -20.58 -10.54 28.57
C GLN A 446 -20.73 -11.84 27.81
N LEU A 447 -19.84 -12.79 28.06
CA LEU A 447 -19.96 -14.13 27.49
C LEU A 447 -21.29 -14.77 27.88
N ALA A 448 -21.70 -14.65 29.15
CA ALA A 448 -23.00 -15.17 29.60
C ALA A 448 -24.20 -14.51 28.88
N LYS A 449 -24.12 -13.23 28.52
CA LYS A 449 -25.16 -12.57 27.71
C LYS A 449 -25.22 -13.14 26.29
N VAL A 450 -24.07 -13.33 25.65
CA VAL A 450 -24.00 -13.89 24.28
C VAL A 450 -24.60 -15.29 24.25
N LEU A 451 -24.27 -16.14 25.22
CA LEU A 451 -24.77 -17.53 25.27
C LEU A 451 -26.29 -17.64 25.43
N LYS A 452 -26.98 -16.62 25.94
CA LYS A 452 -28.46 -16.62 25.99
C LYS A 452 -29.07 -16.70 24.59
N TYR A 453 -28.39 -16.16 23.59
CA TYR A 453 -28.85 -16.18 22.20
C TYR A 453 -28.66 -17.53 21.51
N GLU A 454 -27.88 -18.46 22.10
CA GLU A 454 -27.80 -19.83 21.62
C GLU A 454 -29.16 -20.54 21.74
N THR A 455 -29.88 -20.27 22.84
CA THR A 455 -31.15 -20.93 23.15
C THR A 455 -32.37 -20.33 22.43
N THR A 456 -32.19 -19.20 21.75
CA THR A 456 -33.26 -18.52 21.03
C THR A 456 -33.44 -19.13 19.64
N SER A 457 -34.24 -20.20 19.55
CA SER A 457 -34.44 -21.00 18.33
C SER A 457 -35.01 -20.23 17.12
N GLN A 458 -35.47 -18.98 17.30
CA GLN A 458 -36.01 -18.12 16.25
C GLN A 458 -35.07 -16.99 15.80
N ALA A 459 -33.93 -16.79 16.47
CA ALA A 459 -33.01 -15.70 16.13
C ALA A 459 -32.17 -16.04 14.89
N SER A 460 -32.11 -15.13 13.91
CA SER A 460 -31.20 -15.25 12.78
C SER A 460 -29.74 -15.19 13.26
N LYS A 461 -28.79 -15.66 12.45
CA LYS A 461 -27.35 -15.59 12.83
C LYS A 461 -26.85 -14.16 13.01
N LEU A 462 -27.40 -13.22 12.25
CA LEU A 462 -27.09 -11.80 12.42
C LEU A 462 -27.73 -11.24 13.69
N ASP A 463 -28.89 -11.77 14.12
CA ASP A 463 -29.49 -11.42 15.41
C ASP A 463 -28.58 -11.86 16.55
N ALA A 464 -28.11 -13.12 16.52
CA ALA A 464 -27.13 -13.61 17.50
C ALA A 464 -25.81 -12.82 17.48
N THR A 465 -25.46 -12.18 16.36
CA THR A 465 -24.26 -11.34 16.24
C THR A 465 -24.45 -9.95 16.85
N TYR A 466 -25.57 -9.29 16.58
CA TYR A 466 -25.74 -7.86 16.86
C TYR A 466 -26.68 -7.55 18.02
N LEU A 467 -27.71 -8.36 18.27
CA LEU A 467 -28.61 -8.13 19.40
C LEU A 467 -27.91 -8.18 20.75
N PRO A 468 -26.92 -9.05 21.05
CA PRO A 468 -26.20 -8.98 22.33
C PRO A 468 -25.56 -7.60 22.60
N VAL A 469 -25.07 -6.96 21.53
CA VAL A 469 -24.45 -5.63 21.59
C VAL A 469 -25.53 -4.55 21.79
N LEU A 470 -26.62 -4.62 21.02
CA LEU A 470 -27.70 -3.63 21.04
C LEU A 470 -28.54 -3.71 22.32
N ASP A 471 -28.91 -4.90 22.77
CA ASP A 471 -29.69 -5.11 24.00
C ASP A 471 -28.96 -4.64 25.24
N GLN A 472 -27.62 -4.61 25.20
CA GLN A 472 -26.84 -4.04 26.30
C GLN A 472 -27.19 -2.56 26.54
N LEU A 473 -27.53 -1.81 25.49
CA LEU A 473 -27.93 -0.40 25.61
C LEU A 473 -29.20 -0.25 26.46
N LEU A 474 -30.02 -1.29 26.56
CA LEU A 474 -31.31 -1.27 27.27
C LEU A 474 -31.23 -1.87 28.68
N VAL A 475 -30.06 -2.35 29.12
CA VAL A 475 -29.88 -2.95 30.44
C VAL A 475 -30.00 -1.88 31.52
N GLY A 476 -30.89 -2.10 32.49
CA GLY A 476 -31.11 -1.17 33.61
C GLY A 476 -31.95 0.07 33.27
N VAL A 477 -32.50 0.15 32.06
CA VAL A 477 -33.31 1.28 31.57
C VAL A 477 -34.80 1.01 31.80
N THR A 478 -35.55 2.00 32.29
CA THR A 478 -37.01 1.86 32.47
C THR A 478 -37.75 1.81 31.14
N ILE A 479 -39.01 1.34 31.13
CA ILE A 479 -39.83 1.28 29.90
C ILE A 479 -40.03 2.66 29.27
N SER A 480 -40.15 3.71 30.09
CA SER A 480 -40.33 5.09 29.62
C SER A 480 -39.06 5.62 28.95
N GLU A 481 -37.90 5.40 29.56
CA GLU A 481 -36.60 5.83 29.03
C GLU A 481 -36.19 5.05 27.78
N ARG A 482 -36.57 3.77 27.70
CA ARG A 482 -36.26 2.88 26.57
C ARG A 482 -36.69 3.51 25.23
N ARG A 483 -37.87 4.10 25.18
CA ARG A 483 -38.39 4.73 23.95
C ARG A 483 -37.52 5.90 23.51
N GLY A 484 -37.13 6.75 24.45
CA GLY A 484 -36.25 7.89 24.18
C GLY A 484 -34.88 7.44 23.69
N LEU A 485 -34.29 6.44 24.35
CA LEU A 485 -32.98 5.89 23.96
C LEU A 485 -32.99 5.28 22.56
N VAL A 486 -34.04 4.52 22.22
CA VAL A 486 -34.18 3.92 20.90
C VAL A 486 -34.35 4.98 19.81
N GLU A 487 -35.12 6.04 20.08
CA GLU A 487 -35.27 7.14 19.11
C GLU A 487 -33.96 7.92 18.93
N GLU A 488 -33.25 8.19 20.02
CA GLU A 488 -31.93 8.82 19.99
C GLU A 488 -30.91 7.94 19.24
N PHE A 489 -30.93 6.62 19.47
CA PHE A 489 -30.14 5.66 18.70
C PHE A 489 -30.46 5.74 17.21
N ARG A 490 -31.74 5.73 16.82
CA ARG A 490 -32.15 5.84 15.42
C ARG A 490 -31.74 7.18 14.80
N GLN A 491 -31.78 8.26 15.57
CA GLN A 491 -31.32 9.56 15.12
C GLN A 491 -29.79 9.55 14.87
N VAL A 492 -29.00 9.05 15.82
CA VAL A 492 -27.54 9.07 15.73
C VAL A 492 -26.99 7.93 14.87
N ILE A 493 -27.19 6.69 15.27
CA ILE A 493 -26.67 5.50 14.58
C ILE A 493 -27.36 5.30 13.25
N GLY A 494 -28.68 5.55 13.18
CA GLY A 494 -29.41 5.50 11.92
C GLY A 494 -28.89 6.53 10.91
N SER A 495 -28.42 7.70 11.36
CA SER A 495 -27.73 8.65 10.49
C SER A 495 -26.35 8.14 10.07
N ILE A 496 -25.53 7.66 11.01
CA ILE A 496 -24.18 7.12 10.73
C ILE A 496 -24.19 6.04 9.64
N ILE A 497 -25.18 5.13 9.66
CA ILE A 497 -25.23 4.01 8.70
C ILE A 497 -25.68 4.40 7.29
N ILE A 498 -26.29 5.58 7.11
CA ILE A 498 -26.76 6.09 5.81
C ILE A 498 -25.91 7.23 5.24
N LEU A 499 -24.93 7.72 6.00
CA LEU A 499 -24.05 8.80 5.54
C LEU A 499 -23.40 8.42 4.21
N ALA A 500 -23.44 9.35 3.25
CA ALA A 500 -22.71 9.19 1.99
C ALA A 500 -21.19 9.26 2.20
N ASN A 501 -20.74 10.06 3.16
CA ASN A 501 -19.34 10.17 3.58
C ASN A 501 -19.28 10.15 5.12
N PRO A 502 -18.44 9.30 5.75
CA PRO A 502 -18.28 9.27 7.19
C PRO A 502 -17.90 10.62 7.80
N LEU A 503 -18.51 10.95 8.94
CA LEU A 503 -18.29 12.21 9.66
C LEU A 503 -17.73 11.95 11.06
N SER A 504 -17.02 12.93 11.61
CA SER A 504 -16.55 12.89 12.99
C SER A 504 -17.71 13.01 13.98
N ALA A 505 -17.50 12.60 15.24
CA ALA A 505 -18.50 12.75 16.30
C ALA A 505 -18.96 14.22 16.43
N THR A 506 -18.00 15.15 16.46
CA THR A 506 -18.24 16.59 16.54
C THR A 506 -19.06 17.12 15.36
N SER A 507 -18.73 16.67 14.14
CA SER A 507 -19.46 17.06 12.92
C SER A 507 -20.88 16.51 12.93
N LEU A 508 -21.07 15.30 13.44
CA LEU A 508 -22.40 14.67 13.56
C LEU A 508 -23.27 15.37 14.61
N ASP A 509 -22.70 15.78 15.75
CA ASP A 509 -23.46 16.53 16.75
C ASP A 509 -24.05 17.81 16.14
N ARG A 510 -23.23 18.54 15.37
CA ARG A 510 -23.63 19.77 14.67
C ARG A 510 -24.66 19.48 13.57
N LEU A 511 -24.39 18.48 12.73
CA LEU A 511 -25.27 18.13 11.62
C LEU A 511 -26.65 17.70 12.13
N LEU A 512 -26.71 16.86 13.16
CA LEU A 512 -27.96 16.35 13.71
C LEU A 512 -28.68 17.35 14.62
N GLY A 513 -28.04 18.49 14.95
CA GLY A 513 -28.56 19.49 15.86
C GLY A 513 -28.72 18.99 17.30
N VAL A 514 -27.86 18.07 17.73
CA VAL A 514 -27.88 17.49 19.09
C VAL A 514 -26.81 18.14 19.98
N PRO A 515 -26.95 18.08 21.32
CA PRO A 515 -25.93 18.62 22.22
C PRO A 515 -24.55 17.99 21.97
N GLY A 516 -23.49 18.78 22.10
CA GLY A 516 -22.12 18.28 21.94
C GLY A 516 -21.81 17.13 22.91
N GLY A 517 -21.22 16.05 22.39
CA GLY A 517 -20.93 14.81 23.13
C GLY A 517 -22.06 13.78 23.10
N THR A 518 -23.20 14.07 22.45
CA THR A 518 -24.30 13.12 22.30
C THR A 518 -23.88 11.93 21.44
N VAL A 519 -23.24 12.19 20.30
CA VAL A 519 -22.77 11.14 19.39
C VAL A 519 -21.71 10.25 20.06
N ASP A 520 -20.74 10.83 20.78
CA ASP A 520 -19.75 10.07 21.54
C ASP A 520 -20.43 9.17 22.59
N SER A 521 -21.35 9.74 23.39
CA SER A 521 -22.09 9.01 24.42
C SER A 521 -22.93 7.86 23.85
N ARG A 522 -23.43 7.98 22.61
CA ARG A 522 -24.21 6.93 21.94
C ARG A 522 -23.36 5.86 21.30
N THR A 523 -22.12 6.16 20.95
CA THR A 523 -21.20 5.22 20.31
C THR A 523 -20.26 4.51 21.30
N ASP A 524 -20.17 4.99 22.55
CA ASP A 524 -19.33 4.46 23.63
C ASP A 524 -19.48 2.96 23.93
N LEU A 525 -20.68 2.38 23.72
CA LEU A 525 -20.94 0.95 23.96
C LEU A 525 -21.01 0.13 22.66
N LEU A 526 -20.67 0.75 21.54
CA LEU A 526 -20.78 0.17 20.20
C LEU A 526 -19.41 -0.06 19.54
N HIS A 527 -18.30 -0.01 20.29
CA HIS A 527 -16.95 -0.26 19.76
C HIS A 527 -16.75 -1.67 19.17
N SER A 528 -17.65 -2.62 19.44
CA SER A 528 -17.64 -3.95 18.81
C SER A 528 -18.14 -3.94 17.36
N VAL A 529 -18.86 -2.89 16.95
CA VAL A 529 -19.48 -2.72 15.62
C VAL A 529 -19.09 -1.41 14.92
N LEU A 530 -18.62 -0.41 15.67
CA LEU A 530 -18.14 0.89 15.19
C LEU A 530 -16.65 1.07 15.49
N SER A 531 -15.92 1.64 14.53
CA SER A 531 -14.61 2.23 14.74
C SER A 531 -14.80 3.69 15.12
N VAL A 532 -14.68 3.99 16.41
CA VAL A 532 -14.75 5.34 16.95
C VAL A 532 -13.32 5.81 17.25
N PRO A 533 -12.78 6.77 16.48
CA PRO A 533 -11.42 7.23 16.66
C PRO A 533 -11.28 8.05 17.96
N SER A 534 -10.11 7.96 18.61
CA SER A 534 -9.82 8.80 19.80
C SER A 534 -9.62 10.28 19.46
N ARG A 535 -9.37 10.58 18.17
CA ARG A 535 -9.20 11.95 17.70
C ARG A 535 -10.55 12.52 17.25
N PRO A 536 -10.95 13.71 17.74
CA PRO A 536 -12.30 14.26 17.53
C PRO A 536 -12.57 14.73 16.09
N ASP A 537 -11.52 14.87 15.28
CA ASP A 537 -11.56 15.27 13.86
C ASP A 537 -11.69 14.08 12.90
N HIS A 538 -11.48 12.85 13.38
CA HIS A 538 -11.53 11.65 12.55
C HIS A 538 -12.96 11.09 12.49
N PRO A 539 -13.37 10.50 11.35
CA PRO A 539 -14.74 10.04 11.18
C PRO A 539 -15.02 8.72 11.90
N ILE A 540 -16.25 8.60 12.41
CA ILE A 540 -16.81 7.35 12.93
C ILE A 540 -17.14 6.44 11.75
N ARG A 541 -16.76 5.16 11.85
CA ARG A 541 -16.95 4.19 10.78
C ARG A 541 -17.62 2.91 11.26
N LEU A 542 -18.30 2.24 10.34
CA LEU A 542 -18.72 0.85 10.57
C LEU A 542 -17.51 -0.06 10.49
N LEU A 543 -17.40 -1.04 11.40
CA LEU A 543 -16.38 -2.08 11.28
C LEU A 543 -16.69 -3.06 10.15
N HIS A 544 -17.98 -3.21 9.81
CA HIS A 544 -18.42 -4.05 8.71
C HIS A 544 -19.83 -3.67 8.23
N LEU A 545 -20.05 -3.65 6.91
CA LEU A 545 -21.32 -3.28 6.28
C LEU A 545 -22.52 -4.12 6.71
N SER A 546 -22.33 -5.38 7.11
CA SER A 546 -23.47 -6.20 7.59
C SER A 546 -24.17 -5.65 8.83
N PHE A 547 -23.55 -4.74 9.59
CA PHE A 547 -24.24 -4.07 10.68
C PHE A 547 -25.29 -3.08 10.15
N ARG A 548 -24.94 -2.33 9.10
CA ARG A 548 -25.90 -1.51 8.36
C ARG A 548 -27.00 -2.39 7.78
N ASP A 549 -26.62 -3.45 7.05
CA ASP A 549 -27.57 -4.37 6.42
C ASP A 549 -28.57 -4.94 7.44
N PHE A 550 -28.10 -5.26 8.65
CA PHE A 550 -28.93 -5.72 9.76
C PHE A 550 -29.93 -4.67 10.27
N LEU A 551 -29.51 -3.40 10.39
CA LEU A 551 -30.34 -2.33 10.95
C LEU A 551 -31.43 -1.85 9.99
N ILE A 552 -31.23 -1.98 8.68
CA ILE A 552 -32.21 -1.57 7.65
C ILE A 552 -33.06 -2.72 7.13
N ASP A 553 -32.79 -3.96 7.56
CA ASP A 553 -33.49 -5.16 7.11
C ASP A 553 -34.99 -5.07 7.36
N THR A 554 -35.78 -5.01 6.29
CA THR A 554 -37.23 -4.81 6.36
C THR A 554 -37.96 -5.97 7.04
N GLU A 555 -37.38 -7.17 7.06
CA GLU A 555 -37.93 -8.33 7.78
C GLU A 555 -37.88 -8.13 9.30
N LYS A 556 -37.05 -7.19 9.79
CA LYS A 556 -36.84 -6.93 11.23
C LYS A 556 -37.61 -5.74 11.76
N ARG A 557 -38.41 -5.09 10.93
CA ARG A 557 -39.19 -3.90 11.31
C ARG A 557 -40.02 -4.08 12.57
N GLU A 558 -40.64 -5.25 12.73
CA GLU A 558 -41.54 -5.56 13.86
C GLU A 558 -40.81 -6.22 15.05
N THR A 559 -39.63 -6.80 14.82
CA THR A 559 -38.93 -7.63 15.82
C THR A 559 -37.71 -6.95 16.44
N ASN A 560 -37.10 -5.99 15.74
CA ASN A 560 -35.93 -5.26 16.21
C ASN A 560 -36.30 -3.81 16.59
N PRO A 561 -36.26 -3.44 17.88
CA PRO A 561 -36.56 -2.07 18.29
C PRO A 561 -35.58 -1.05 17.70
N PHE A 562 -34.36 -1.46 17.34
CA PHE A 562 -33.34 -0.59 16.76
C PHE A 562 -33.41 -0.50 15.22
N TRP A 563 -34.40 -1.13 14.59
CA TRP A 563 -34.57 -1.06 13.13
C TRP A 563 -34.69 0.41 12.67
N VAL A 564 -34.07 0.71 11.53
CA VAL A 564 -33.99 2.04 10.93
C VAL A 564 -34.69 1.98 9.57
N ASP A 565 -35.70 2.83 9.38
CA ASP A 565 -36.27 3.07 8.06
C ASP A 565 -35.30 3.94 7.26
N GLU A 566 -34.66 3.35 6.26
CA GLU A 566 -33.64 4.01 5.43
C GLU A 566 -34.19 5.28 4.74
N LYS A 567 -35.45 5.25 4.28
CA LYS A 567 -36.07 6.40 3.59
C LYS A 567 -36.37 7.51 4.57
N ASP A 568 -36.93 7.18 5.73
CA ASP A 568 -37.18 8.17 6.80
C ASP A 568 -35.88 8.78 7.31
N ALA A 569 -34.84 7.97 7.52
CA ALA A 569 -33.53 8.43 7.95
C ALA A 569 -32.91 9.38 6.92
N HIS A 570 -32.97 9.07 5.62
CA HIS A 570 -32.52 9.99 4.56
C HIS A 570 -33.32 11.31 4.56
N ASN A 571 -34.65 11.24 4.69
CA ASN A 571 -35.49 12.44 4.76
C ASN A 571 -35.10 13.33 5.95
N LYS A 572 -34.96 12.75 7.14
CA LYS A 572 -34.52 13.45 8.35
C LYS A 572 -33.14 14.08 8.16
N LEU A 573 -32.20 13.35 7.57
CA LEU A 573 -30.85 13.83 7.32
C LEU A 573 -30.84 15.01 6.34
N VAL A 574 -31.63 14.96 5.26
CA VAL A 574 -31.76 16.08 4.32
C VAL A 574 -32.34 17.32 5.02
N THR A 575 -33.39 17.15 5.84
CA THR A 575 -33.94 18.25 6.64
C THR A 575 -32.88 18.88 7.54
N ARG A 576 -32.08 18.05 8.24
CA ARG A 576 -30.98 18.51 9.09
C ARG A 576 -29.89 19.25 8.32
N CYS A 577 -29.51 18.76 7.14
CA CYS A 577 -28.58 19.47 6.27
C CYS A 577 -29.12 20.87 5.90
N LEU A 578 -30.39 20.97 5.49
CA LEU A 578 -31.01 22.24 5.11
C LEU A 578 -31.12 23.22 6.30
N GLU A 579 -31.48 22.73 7.48
CA GLU A 579 -31.50 23.52 8.73
C GLU A 579 -30.11 24.06 9.08
N LEU A 580 -29.09 23.19 9.00
CA LEU A 580 -27.70 23.57 9.25
C LEU A 580 -27.23 24.66 8.27
N LEU A 581 -27.50 24.49 6.98
CA LEU A 581 -27.14 25.46 5.94
C LEU A 581 -27.92 26.78 6.07
N SER A 582 -29.15 26.73 6.57
CA SER A 582 -30.00 27.92 6.78
C SER A 582 -29.64 28.69 8.05
N THR A 583 -28.85 28.11 8.95
CA THR A 583 -28.42 28.76 10.19
C THR A 583 -27.47 29.92 9.88
N SER A 584 -27.76 31.10 10.45
CA SER A 584 -27.02 32.33 10.17
C SER A 584 -25.52 32.17 10.46
N GLY A 585 -24.69 32.47 9.46
CA GLY A 585 -23.23 32.38 9.55
C GLY A 585 -22.61 31.14 8.91
N ASN A 586 -23.38 30.07 8.66
CA ASN A 586 -22.89 28.84 8.03
C ASN A 586 -22.81 28.97 6.50
N LEU A 587 -23.84 29.53 5.85
CA LEU A 587 -23.77 29.97 4.47
C LEU A 587 -23.79 31.50 4.40
N LYS A 588 -22.77 32.07 3.74
CA LYS A 588 -22.68 33.50 3.46
C LYS A 588 -21.97 33.74 2.13
N LYS A 589 -22.27 34.87 1.50
CA LYS A 589 -21.50 35.35 0.36
C LYS A 589 -20.05 35.55 0.80
N ASP A 590 -19.11 35.10 -0.02
CA ASP A 590 -17.68 35.12 0.30
C ASP A 590 -17.39 34.35 1.61
N ILE A 591 -17.74 33.06 1.62
CA ILE A 591 -17.66 32.20 2.82
C ILE A 591 -16.25 32.15 3.42
N CYS A 592 -15.23 32.10 2.57
CA CYS A 592 -13.82 32.14 2.96
C CYS A 592 -13.27 33.57 3.16
N ASN A 593 -14.11 34.60 3.07
CA ASN A 593 -13.75 36.02 3.24
C ASN A 593 -12.52 36.45 2.41
N LEU A 594 -12.50 36.02 1.14
CA LEU A 594 -11.39 36.25 0.21
C LEU A 594 -11.35 37.70 -0.28
N ARG A 595 -12.45 38.45 -0.15
CA ARG A 595 -12.63 39.86 -0.57
C ARG A 595 -12.33 40.14 -2.06
N THR A 596 -12.05 39.08 -2.82
CA THR A 596 -11.66 39.08 -4.23
C THR A 596 -12.49 38.01 -4.94
N PRO A 597 -13.65 38.39 -5.53
CA PRO A 597 -14.57 37.43 -6.16
C PRO A 597 -13.95 36.64 -7.33
N GLU A 598 -12.86 37.16 -7.91
CA GLU A 598 -12.20 36.63 -9.09
C GLU A 598 -11.10 35.61 -8.77
N ARG A 599 -10.75 35.40 -7.49
CA ARG A 599 -9.67 34.48 -7.11
C ARG A 599 -10.06 33.04 -7.48
N PRO A 600 -9.30 32.35 -8.36
CA PRO A 600 -9.57 30.96 -8.70
C PRO A 600 -9.51 30.07 -7.46
N ARG A 601 -10.40 29.06 -7.37
CA ARG A 601 -10.39 28.08 -6.28
C ARG A 601 -9.01 27.41 -6.09
N ALA A 602 -8.29 27.19 -7.19
CA ALA A 602 -6.96 26.57 -7.17
C ALA A 602 -5.91 27.41 -6.41
N ASP A 603 -6.15 28.72 -6.27
CA ASP A 603 -5.23 29.66 -5.62
C ASP A 603 -5.60 29.93 -4.15
N VAL A 604 -6.65 29.28 -3.64
CA VAL A 604 -7.07 29.38 -2.24
C VAL A 604 -6.45 28.23 -1.47
N ASP A 605 -5.73 28.55 -0.40
CA ASP A 605 -5.10 27.52 0.43
C ASP A 605 -6.16 26.65 1.13
N LYS A 606 -5.85 25.36 1.28
CA LYS A 606 -6.78 24.39 1.84
C LYS A 606 -7.16 24.69 3.30
N GLN A 607 -6.26 25.27 4.09
CA GLN A 607 -6.52 25.62 5.49
C GLN A 607 -7.58 26.73 5.61
N THR A 608 -7.55 27.72 4.71
CA THR A 608 -8.57 28.76 4.62
C THR A 608 -9.93 28.17 4.26
N ILE A 609 -9.97 27.18 3.36
CA ILE A 609 -11.21 26.46 3.04
C ILE A 609 -11.70 25.67 4.26
N ASP A 610 -10.87 24.81 4.84
CA ASP A 610 -11.24 23.91 5.93
C ASP A 610 -11.66 24.66 7.22
N SER A 611 -11.11 25.86 7.45
CA SER A 611 -11.49 26.72 8.59
C SER A 611 -12.84 27.42 8.43
N HIS A 612 -13.31 27.63 7.20
CA HIS A 612 -14.58 28.31 6.91
C HIS A 612 -15.69 27.35 6.45
N LEU A 613 -15.31 26.17 5.96
CA LEU A 613 -16.18 25.10 5.53
C LEU A 613 -15.81 23.84 6.33
N PRO A 614 -16.28 23.71 7.59
CA PRO A 614 -16.07 22.48 8.34
C PRO A 614 -16.80 21.31 7.67
N SER A 615 -16.41 20.08 8.02
CA SER A 615 -16.85 18.87 7.32
C SER A 615 -18.37 18.64 7.36
N ASP A 616 -19.06 19.07 8.41
CA ASP A 616 -20.53 19.04 8.50
C ASP A 616 -21.20 19.94 7.44
N ILE A 617 -20.64 21.14 7.20
CA ILE A 617 -21.14 22.06 6.16
C ILE A 617 -20.79 21.55 4.76
N GLN A 618 -19.57 21.03 4.57
CA GLN A 618 -19.19 20.43 3.28
C GLN A 618 -20.14 19.28 2.93
N TYR A 619 -20.41 18.39 3.89
CA TYR A 619 -21.36 17.30 3.71
C TYR A 619 -22.77 17.80 3.37
N ALA A 620 -23.27 18.79 4.10
CA ALA A 620 -24.60 19.36 3.86
C ALA A 620 -24.72 20.04 2.49
N CYS A 621 -23.63 20.56 1.91
CA CYS A 621 -23.62 21.12 0.56
C CYS A 621 -23.67 20.06 -0.56
N HIS A 622 -23.48 18.78 -0.26
CA HIS A 622 -23.52 17.67 -1.22
C HIS A 622 -24.91 17.03 -1.36
N ILE A 623 -26.00 17.72 -0.95
CA ILE A 623 -27.37 17.26 -1.20
C ILE A 623 -27.56 17.16 -2.72
N TYR A 624 -27.66 15.93 -3.23
CA TYR A 624 -28.00 15.62 -4.61
C TYR A 624 -29.51 15.45 -4.78
#